data_AF-A0A7J2JYE4-F1
#
_entry.id   AF-A0A7J2JYE4-F1
#
_cell.length_a   1.000
_cell.length_b   1.000
_cell.length_c   1.000
_cell.angle_alpha   90.00
_cell.angle_beta   90.00
_cell.angle_gamma   90.00
#
_symmetry.space_group_name_H-M   'P 1'
#
loop_
_entity.id
_entity.type
_entity.pdbx_description
1 polymer ?
#
loop_
_entity_poly.entity_id
_entity_poly.type
_entity_poly.pdbx_seq_one_letter_code
_entity_poly.pdbx_strand_id
1 'polypeptide(L)'
;MSTTIRVSLEDKERLARFAKKVNASSLAEAFRIALSMAEEKLEEFRGDVEALNELLKHAKAVGGDASEHVDEELARILQAESM
;
A
#
# COMPACT_ATOMS: atom_id res chain seq x y z
N MET A 1 15.68 11.21 -21.79
CA MET A 1 14.90 12.43 -22.05
C MET A 1 15.08 13.38 -20.88
N SER A 2 15.31 14.68 -21.12
CA SER A 2 15.35 15.69 -20.06
C SER A 2 13.99 16.37 -19.95
N THR A 3 13.50 16.51 -18.71
CA THR A 3 12.24 17.18 -18.41
C THR A 3 12.53 18.34 -17.46
N THR A 4 11.99 19.52 -17.75
CA THR A 4 12.15 20.70 -16.89
C THR A 4 10.89 20.90 -16.06
N ILE A 5 11.02 20.86 -14.73
CA ILE A 5 9.93 21.11 -13.79
C ILE A 5 10.16 22.48 -13.16
N ARG A 6 9.10 23.30 -13.11
CA ARG A 6 9.11 24.57 -12.38
C ARG A 6 8.73 24.32 -10.94
N VAL A 7 9.59 24.75 -10.02
CA VAL A 7 9.36 24.68 -8.57
C VAL A 7 9.56 26.06 -7.96
N SER A 8 8.98 26.28 -6.77
CA SER A 8 9.21 27.51 -6.02
C SER A 8 10.70 27.64 -5.62
N LEU A 9 11.14 28.86 -5.34
CA LEU A 9 12.50 29.09 -4.84
C LEU A 9 12.72 28.35 -3.51
N GLU A 10 11.69 28.32 -2.65
CA GLU A 10 11.71 27.63 -1.37
C GLU A 10 11.89 26.11 -1.53
N ASP A 11 11.15 25.49 -2.44
CA ASP A 11 11.25 24.04 -2.67
C ASP A 11 12.60 23.66 -3.27
N LYS A 12 13.17 24.51 -4.13
CA LYS A 12 14.54 24.34 -4.62
C LYS A 12 15.56 24.35 -3.48
N GLU A 13 15.43 25.28 -2.53
CA GLU A 13 16.31 25.33 -1.35
C GLU A 13 16.13 24.13 -0.44
N ARG A 14 14.88 23.69 -0.21
CA ARG A 14 14.57 22.47 0.55
C ARG A 14 15.21 21.25 -0.10
N LEU A 15 15.11 21.13 -1.42
CA LEU A 15 15.72 20.03 -2.17
C LEU A 15 17.25 20.10 -2.13
N ALA A 16 17.85 21.29 -2.15
CA ALA A 16 19.30 21.45 -1.98
C ALA A 16 19.77 21.04 -0.57
N ARG A 17 19.00 21.38 0.47
CA ARG A 17 19.26 20.89 1.84
C ARG A 17 19.12 19.38 1.92
N PHE A 18 18.12 18.81 1.26
CA PHE A 18 17.92 17.36 1.19
C PHE A 18 19.09 16.68 0.48
N ALA A 19 19.52 17.18 -0.68
CA ALA A 19 20.65 16.65 -1.44
C ALA A 19 21.94 16.53 -0.59
N LYS A 20 22.22 17.55 0.24
CA LYS A 20 23.36 17.52 1.18
C LYS A 20 23.21 16.45 2.26
N LYS A 21 21.99 16.20 2.74
CA LYS A 21 21.73 15.18 3.78
C LYS A 21 21.86 13.75 3.23
N VAL A 22 21.44 13.53 1.99
CA VAL A 22 21.49 12.21 1.35
C VAL A 22 22.77 11.98 0.52
N ASN A 23 23.72 12.91 0.56
CA ASN A 23 24.96 12.88 -0.26
C ASN A 23 24.71 12.63 -1.76
N ALA A 24 23.65 13.22 -2.30
CA ALA A 24 23.34 13.10 -3.72
C ALA A 24 24.30 13.94 -4.58
N SER A 25 24.73 13.38 -5.72
CA SER A 25 25.62 14.03 -6.69
C SER A 25 24.97 15.18 -7.45
N SER A 26 23.62 15.23 -7.48
CA SER A 26 22.85 16.29 -8.16
C SER A 26 21.48 16.51 -7.53
N LEU A 27 20.88 17.68 -7.78
CA LEU A 27 19.48 17.96 -7.39
C LEU A 27 18.49 16.99 -8.05
N ALA A 28 18.77 16.55 -9.27
CA ALA A 28 17.93 15.57 -9.97
C ALA A 28 18.01 14.18 -9.34
N GLU A 29 19.17 13.79 -8.81
CA GLU A 29 19.31 12.56 -8.03
C GLU A 29 18.61 12.67 -6.68
N ALA A 30 18.81 13.79 -5.97
CA ALA A 30 18.10 14.04 -4.72
C ALA A 30 16.58 14.02 -4.90
N PHE A 31 16.08 14.56 -6.01
CA PHE A 31 14.66 14.52 -6.36
C PHE A 31 14.15 13.10 -6.61
N ARG A 32 14.93 12.28 -7.32
CA ARG A 32 14.59 10.85 -7.53
C ARG A 32 14.53 10.09 -6.22
N ILE A 33 15.50 10.28 -5.33
CA ILE A 33 15.51 9.66 -4.00
C ILE A 33 14.26 10.08 -3.22
N ALA A 34 13.93 11.38 -3.22
CA ALA A 34 12.75 11.88 -2.53
C ALA A 34 11.44 11.29 -3.09
N LEU A 35 11.35 11.10 -4.41
CA LEU A 35 10.21 10.45 -5.05
C LEU A 35 10.10 8.98 -4.64
N SER A 36 11.19 8.21 -4.69
CA SER A 36 11.17 6.80 -4.29
C SER A 36 10.77 6.62 -2.83
N MET A 37 11.25 7.49 -1.93
CA MET A 37 10.83 7.47 -0.52
C MET A 37 9.35 7.82 -0.34
N ALA A 38 8.80 8.71 -1.19
CA ALA A 38 7.39 9.06 -1.15
C ALA A 38 6.52 7.94 -1.72
N GLU A 39 6.97 7.25 -2.77
CA GLU A 39 6.32 6.07 -3.35
C GLU A 39 6.27 4.93 -2.33
N GLU A 40 7.40 4.59 -1.70
CA GLU A 40 7.46 3.59 -0.65
C GLU A 40 6.49 3.90 0.50
N LYS A 41 6.43 5.17 0.92
CA LYS A 41 5.48 5.63 1.95
C LYS A 41 4.02 5.68 1.50
N LEU A 42 3.76 5.74 0.20
CA LEU A 42 2.41 5.61 -0.35
C LEU A 42 1.99 4.15 -0.47
N GLU A 43 2.95 3.25 -0.71
CA GLU A 43 2.79 1.80 -0.69
C GLU A 43 2.70 1.22 0.73
N GLU A 44 3.21 1.93 1.75
CA GLU A 44 2.94 1.59 3.16
C GLU A 44 1.43 1.46 3.38
N PHE A 45 1.02 0.23 3.70
CA PHE A 45 -0.38 -0.16 3.86
C PHE A 45 -1.10 0.77 4.83
N ARG A 46 -2.06 1.55 4.31
CA ARG A 46 -2.96 2.42 5.09
C ARG A 46 -4.24 1.73 5.55
N GLY A 47 -4.27 0.41 5.53
CA GLY A 47 -5.43 -0.34 6.03
C GLY A 47 -5.36 -0.49 7.54
N ASP A 48 -6.52 -0.78 8.13
CA ASP A 48 -6.64 -1.09 9.54
C ASP A 48 -6.07 -2.50 9.80
N VAL A 49 -4.89 -2.55 10.40
CA VAL A 49 -4.20 -3.80 10.76
C VAL A 49 -4.98 -4.57 11.83
N GLU A 50 -5.74 -3.89 12.68
CA GLU A 50 -6.60 -4.51 13.69
C GLU A 50 -7.81 -5.15 13.02
N ALA A 51 -8.42 -4.49 12.04
CA ALA A 51 -9.48 -5.08 11.22
C ALA A 51 -8.98 -6.30 10.41
N LEU A 52 -7.76 -6.24 9.86
CA LEU A 52 -7.14 -7.39 9.21
C LEU A 52 -6.92 -8.55 10.20
N ASN A 53 -6.46 -8.26 11.42
CA ASN A 53 -6.23 -9.26 12.44
C ASN A 53 -7.54 -9.90 12.91
N GLU A 54 -8.61 -9.12 13.09
CA GLU A 54 -9.96 -9.64 13.38
C GLU A 54 -10.48 -10.53 12.25
N LEU A 55 -10.34 -10.11 10.99
CA LEU A 55 -10.68 -10.94 9.83
C LEU A 55 -9.91 -12.27 9.85
N LEU A 56 -8.61 -12.24 10.15
CA LEU A 56 -7.78 -13.44 10.21
C LEU A 56 -8.15 -14.38 11.36
N LYS A 57 -8.64 -13.87 12.50
CA LYS A 57 -9.18 -14.71 13.59
C LYS A 57 -10.42 -15.49 13.15
N HIS A 58 -11.23 -14.91 12.27
CA HIS A 58 -12.42 -15.55 11.71
C HIS A 58 -12.14 -16.40 10.46
N ALA A 59 -11.00 -16.21 9.80
CA ALA A 59 -10.50 -17.05 8.73
C ALA A 59 -10.02 -18.41 9.28
N LYS A 60 -10.95 -19.18 9.84
CA LYS A 60 -10.73 -20.56 10.27
C LYS A 60 -10.23 -21.36 9.06
N ALA A 61 -9.00 -21.88 9.14
CA ALA A 61 -8.28 -22.70 8.15
C ALA A 61 -9.10 -23.08 6.89
N VAL A 62 -9.17 -22.17 5.90
CA VAL A 62 -9.90 -22.34 4.63
C VAL A 62 -9.16 -23.30 3.67
N GLY A 63 -8.35 -24.21 4.21
CA GLY A 63 -7.50 -25.12 3.43
C GLY A 63 -8.10 -26.51 3.18
N GLY A 64 -9.21 -26.86 3.84
CA GLY A 64 -9.78 -28.21 3.80
C GLY A 64 -10.87 -28.40 2.74
N ASP A 65 -11.83 -27.49 2.69
CA ASP A 65 -13.03 -27.59 1.85
C ASP A 65 -13.19 -26.33 0.98
N ALA A 66 -12.44 -26.27 -0.12
CA ALA A 66 -12.74 -25.33 -1.19
C ALA A 66 -13.78 -25.97 -2.12
N SER A 67 -15.04 -25.52 -2.03
CA SER A 67 -16.10 -25.97 -2.93
C SER A 67 -16.19 -25.03 -4.13
N GLU A 68 -16.19 -25.60 -5.35
CA GLU A 68 -16.46 -24.85 -6.58
C GLU A 68 -17.95 -24.47 -6.70
N HIS A 69 -18.82 -25.07 -5.88
CA HIS A 69 -20.28 -24.87 -5.91
C HIS A 69 -20.75 -24.00 -4.73
N VAL A 70 -20.22 -22.78 -4.66
CA VAL A 70 -20.49 -21.81 -3.57
C VAL A 70 -21.99 -21.58 -3.37
N ASP A 71 -22.75 -21.53 -4.46
CA ASP A 71 -24.19 -21.26 -4.43
C ASP A 71 -24.99 -22.36 -3.72
N GLU A 72 -24.59 -23.63 -3.89
CA GLU A 72 -25.26 -24.79 -3.29
C GLU A 72 -24.95 -24.93 -1.79
N GLU A 73 -23.73 -24.59 -1.38
CA GLU A 73 -23.34 -24.54 0.03
C GLU A 73 -24.08 -23.41 0.75
N LEU A 74 -24.16 -22.22 0.13
CA LEU A 74 -24.90 -21.09 0.68
C LEU A 74 -26.40 -21.42 0.83
N ALA A 75 -27.01 -22.04 -0.18
CA ALA A 75 -28.41 -22.44 -0.13
C ALA A 75 -28.69 -23.46 1.00
N ARG A 76 -27.76 -24.41 1.24
CA ARG A 76 -27.87 -25.39 2.33
C ARG A 76 -27.79 -24.74 3.71
N ILE A 77 -26.85 -23.83 3.92
CA ILE A 77 -26.69 -23.13 5.21
C ILE A 77 -27.96 -22.30 5.52
N LEU A 78 -28.47 -21.55 4.55
CA LEU A 78 -29.67 -20.73 4.73
C LEU A 78 -30.92 -21.55 5.08
N GLN A 79 -31.05 -22.75 4.51
CA GLN A 79 -32.14 -23.68 4.87
C GLN A 79 -31.99 -24.23 6.29
N ALA A 80 -30.76 -24.52 6.74
CA ALA A 80 -30.49 -25.04 8.08
C ALA A 80 -30.72 -24.00 9.19
N GLU A 81 -30.49 -22.71 8.92
CA GLU A 81 -30.79 -21.63 9.89
C GLU A 81 -32.27 -21.26 9.97
N SER A 82 -33.08 -21.68 8.99
CA SER A 82 -34.52 -21.37 8.91
C SER A 82 -35.42 -22.42 9.56
N MET A 83 -34.86 -23.49 10.15
CA MET A 83 -35.55 -24.54 10.89
C MET A 83 -35.24 -24.47 12.38
#